data_AF-A0A141RDT1-F1
#
_entry.id   AF-A0A141RDT1-F1
#
_cell.length_a   1.000
_cell.length_b   1.000
_cell.length_c   1.000
_cell.angle_alpha   90.00
_cell.angle_beta   90.00
_cell.angle_gamma   90.00
#
_symmetry.space_group_name_H-M   'P 1'
#
loop_
_entity.id
_entity.type
_entity.pdbx_description
1 polymer ?
#
loop_
_entity_poly.entity_id
_entity_poly.type
_entity_poly.pdbx_seq_one_letter_code
_entity_poly.pdbx_strand_id
1 'polypeptide(L)'
;YDRAHGYEGKYLMIHGACVSIGCYAMTDTGIDEIFQFVTGALVFGQSSVQVSIYPFRMTNANMERHKYSYYADFWKQLKPGYDYFQQTHKPPVISVSDGRYIVSKPLSHEVIQPQLASNYTVPEAK
;
A
#
# COMPACT_ATOMS: atom_id res chain seq x y z
N TYR A 1 4.37 12.43 1.02
CA TYR A 1 5.37 12.76 -0.02
C TYR A 1 4.67 13.45 -1.16
N ASP A 2 3.68 12.78 -1.76
CA ASP A 2 2.88 13.29 -2.89
C ASP A 2 2.22 14.64 -2.60
N ARG A 3 1.51 14.78 -1.48
CA ARG A 3 0.93 16.07 -1.07
C ARG A 3 1.97 17.18 -0.91
N ALA A 4 3.19 16.86 -0.44
CA ALA A 4 4.27 17.84 -0.31
C ALA A 4 4.83 18.29 -1.67
N HIS A 5 4.56 17.52 -2.74
CA HIS A 5 4.88 17.84 -4.12
C HIS A 5 3.65 18.33 -4.91
N GLY A 6 2.52 18.60 -4.24
CA GLY A 6 1.29 19.09 -4.88
C GLY A 6 0.48 18.00 -5.62
N TYR A 7 0.79 16.72 -5.42
CA TYR A 7 0.02 15.62 -6.02
C TYR A 7 -1.15 15.22 -5.13
N GLU A 8 -2.33 15.10 -5.75
CA GLU A 8 -3.61 14.79 -5.09
C GLU A 8 -4.06 13.35 -5.31
N GLY A 9 -3.42 12.61 -6.22
CA GLY A 9 -3.81 11.23 -6.56
C GLY A 9 -5.11 11.10 -7.35
N LYS A 10 -5.72 12.20 -7.81
CA LYS A 10 -7.04 12.23 -8.49
C LYS A 10 -7.18 11.39 -9.77
N TYR A 11 -6.06 10.89 -10.32
CA TYR A 11 -6.04 10.07 -11.54
C TYR A 11 -5.57 8.63 -11.28
N LEU A 12 -5.41 8.22 -10.02
CA LEU A 12 -4.99 6.86 -9.65
C LEU A 12 -6.18 6.08 -9.08
N MET A 13 -6.50 4.96 -9.72
CA MET A 13 -7.50 4.00 -9.26
C MET A 13 -6.89 2.60 -9.20
N ILE A 14 -7.38 1.78 -8.28
CA ILE A 14 -7.19 0.33 -8.29
C ILE A 14 -8.47 -0.26 -8.87
N HIS A 15 -8.39 -1.01 -9.97
CA HIS A 15 -9.58 -1.45 -10.71
C HIS A 15 -9.40 -2.84 -11.35
N GLY A 16 -10.51 -3.41 -11.82
CA GLY A 16 -10.55 -4.67 -12.57
C GLY A 16 -10.09 -4.51 -14.03
N ALA A 17 -10.32 -5.50 -14.88
CA ALA A 17 -9.81 -5.57 -16.25
C ALA A 17 -8.26 -5.51 -16.36
N CYS A 18 -7.76 -5.62 -17.59
CA CYS A 18 -6.32 -5.73 -17.89
C CYS A 18 -5.68 -4.46 -18.47
N VAL A 19 -6.46 -3.41 -18.75
CA VAL A 19 -5.97 -2.21 -19.44
C VAL A 19 -5.89 -1.05 -18.47
N SER A 20 -4.70 -0.47 -18.29
CA SER A 20 -4.53 0.75 -17.49
C SER A 20 -3.75 1.81 -18.25
N ILE A 21 -4.20 3.07 -18.15
CA ILE A 21 -3.46 4.26 -18.59
C ILE A 21 -2.97 4.96 -17.31
N GLY A 22 -2.10 4.29 -16.56
CA GLY A 22 -1.51 4.81 -15.31
C GLY A 22 -2.21 4.38 -14.01
N CYS A 23 -3.24 3.55 -14.07
CA CYS A 23 -3.92 2.97 -12.90
C CYS A 23 -3.37 1.58 -12.53
N TYR A 24 -3.79 1.05 -11.38
CA TYR A 24 -3.45 -0.30 -10.91
C TYR A 24 -4.53 -1.29 -11.32
N ALA A 25 -4.32 -1.95 -12.46
CA ALA A 25 -5.19 -3.02 -12.95
C ALA A 25 -4.89 -4.32 -12.18
N MET A 26 -5.88 -4.85 -11.45
CA MET A 26 -5.77 -6.01 -10.58
C MET A 26 -6.52 -7.23 -11.08
N THR A 27 -7.07 -7.19 -12.30
CA THR A 27 -8.08 -8.14 -12.83
C THR A 27 -9.38 -8.11 -12.02
N ASP A 28 -10.45 -8.66 -12.58
CA ASP A 28 -11.77 -8.65 -11.93
C ASP A 28 -11.75 -9.41 -10.61
N THR A 29 -11.17 -10.61 -10.59
CA THR A 29 -11.04 -11.39 -9.35
C THR A 29 -10.19 -10.70 -8.29
N GLY A 30 -9.10 -10.04 -8.70
CA GLY A 30 -8.22 -9.35 -7.75
C GLY A 30 -8.86 -8.07 -7.17
N ILE A 31 -9.60 -7.30 -7.99
CA ILE A 31 -10.31 -6.13 -7.45
C ILE A 31 -11.47 -6.52 -6.55
N ASP A 32 -12.17 -7.63 -6.84
CA ASP A 32 -13.27 -8.11 -5.99
C ASP A 32 -12.77 -8.42 -4.56
N GLU A 33 -11.65 -9.13 -4.43
CA GLU A 33 -11.02 -9.41 -3.13
C GLU A 33 -10.60 -8.13 -2.40
N ILE A 34 -9.95 -7.19 -3.11
CA ILE A 34 -9.56 -5.90 -2.53
C ILE A 34 -10.80 -5.13 -2.05
N PHE A 35 -11.87 -5.10 -2.85
CA PHE A 35 -13.11 -4.41 -2.51
C PHE A 35 -13.75 -5.00 -1.25
N GLN A 36 -13.74 -6.33 -1.10
CA GLN A 36 -14.23 -7.01 0.10
C GLN A 36 -13.45 -6.59 1.35
N PHE A 37 -12.11 -6.62 1.30
CA PHE A 37 -11.29 -6.22 2.45
C PHE A 37 -11.45 -4.74 2.81
N VAL A 38 -11.48 -3.84 1.81
CA VAL A 38 -11.68 -2.41 2.04
C VAL A 38 -13.07 -2.14 2.59
N THR A 39 -14.11 -2.78 2.06
CA THR A 39 -15.48 -2.66 2.57
C THR A 39 -15.55 -3.10 4.03
N GLY A 40 -14.98 -4.27 4.36
CA GLY A 40 -14.92 -4.75 5.73
C GLY A 40 -14.21 -3.77 6.66
N ALA A 41 -13.02 -3.30 6.28
CA ALA A 41 -12.26 -2.29 7.03
C ALA A 41 -13.10 -1.06 7.37
N LEU A 42 -13.80 -0.49 6.38
CA LEU A 42 -14.61 0.73 6.54
C LEU A 42 -15.86 0.48 7.38
N VAL A 43 -16.60 -0.61 7.12
CA VAL A 43 -17.81 -0.96 7.88
C VAL A 43 -17.48 -1.20 9.35
N PHE A 44 -16.31 -1.75 9.65
CA PHE A 44 -15.84 -2.00 11.01
C PHE A 44 -15.04 -0.84 11.64
N GLY A 45 -15.13 0.36 11.05
CA GLY A 45 -14.70 1.60 11.72
C GLY A 45 -13.28 2.06 11.41
N GLN A 46 -12.55 1.45 10.48
CA GLN A 46 -11.36 2.10 9.93
C GLN A 46 -11.79 3.30 9.09
N SER A 47 -11.21 4.47 9.34
CA SER A 47 -11.54 5.70 8.59
C SER A 47 -10.88 5.74 7.20
N SER A 48 -9.84 4.94 7.00
CA SER A 48 -9.11 4.84 5.74
C SER A 48 -8.29 3.55 5.70
N VAL A 49 -7.95 3.09 4.50
CA VAL A 49 -7.07 1.96 4.26
C VAL A 49 -5.76 2.48 3.67
N GLN A 50 -4.63 2.10 4.28
CA GLN A 50 -3.31 2.48 3.79
C GLN A 50 -2.86 1.51 2.69
N VAL A 51 -2.49 2.07 1.54
CA VAL A 51 -1.92 1.32 0.41
C VAL A 51 -0.43 1.68 0.29
N SER A 52 0.43 0.66 0.28
CA SER A 52 1.87 0.83 0.04
C SER A 52 2.24 0.18 -1.29
N ILE A 53 2.91 0.94 -2.15
CA ILE A 53 3.25 0.52 -3.50
C ILE A 53 4.77 0.55 -3.66
N TYR A 54 5.32 -0.55 -4.13
CA TYR A 54 6.75 -0.73 -4.31
C TYR A 54 7.05 -1.03 -5.78
N PRO A 55 8.19 -0.54 -6.32
CA PRO A 55 8.53 -0.69 -7.74
C PRO A 55 8.77 -2.16 -8.15
N PHE A 56 9.14 -3.00 -7.18
CA PHE A 56 9.40 -4.42 -7.32
C PHE A 56 9.51 -5.03 -5.92
N ARG A 57 9.65 -6.36 -5.82
CA ARG A 57 10.08 -7.01 -4.57
C ARG A 57 11.47 -6.52 -4.19
N MET A 58 11.61 -5.72 -3.14
CA MET A 58 12.82 -4.95 -2.83
C MET A 58 13.94 -5.76 -2.17
N THR A 59 14.22 -6.95 -2.70
CA THR A 59 15.38 -7.77 -2.31
C THR A 59 16.68 -7.02 -2.61
N ASN A 60 17.75 -7.36 -1.88
CA ASN A 60 19.07 -6.74 -2.11
C ASN A 60 19.53 -6.94 -3.57
N ALA A 61 19.27 -8.11 -4.16
CA ALA A 61 19.58 -8.40 -5.56
C ALA A 61 18.80 -7.48 -6.53
N ASN A 62 17.52 -7.22 -6.28
CA ASN A 62 16.73 -6.32 -7.12
C ASN A 62 17.14 -4.86 -6.94
N MET A 63 17.50 -4.44 -5.74
CA MET A 63 18.04 -3.10 -5.52
C MET A 63 19.37 -2.90 -6.26
N GLU A 64 20.26 -3.88 -6.20
CA GLU A 64 21.54 -3.85 -6.90
C GLU A 64 21.35 -3.83 -8.42
N ARG A 65 20.44 -4.66 -8.94
CA ARG A 65 20.09 -4.70 -10.36
C ARG A 65 19.68 -3.33 -10.91
N HIS A 66 18.98 -2.53 -10.10
CA HIS A 66 18.47 -1.22 -10.53
C HIS A 66 19.20 -0.03 -9.90
N LYS A 67 20.43 -0.21 -9.42
CA LYS A 67 21.20 0.83 -8.72
C LYS A 67 21.46 2.11 -9.53
N TYR A 68 21.41 2.02 -10.86
CA TYR A 68 21.60 3.16 -11.78
C TYR A 68 20.30 3.79 -12.27
N SER A 69 19.15 3.37 -11.74
CA SER A 69 17.86 4.01 -12.02
C SER A 69 17.86 5.46 -11.55
N TYR A 70 17.21 6.34 -12.32
CA TYR A 70 16.91 7.71 -11.87
C TYR A 70 16.17 7.75 -10.52
N TYR A 71 15.40 6.70 -10.22
CA TYR A 71 14.63 6.57 -8.98
C TYR A 71 15.37 5.82 -7.86
N ALA A 72 16.65 5.46 -8.03
CA ALA A 72 17.37 4.64 -7.05
C ALA A 72 17.37 5.25 -5.64
N ASP A 73 17.57 6.56 -5.52
CA ASP A 73 17.57 7.24 -4.22
C ASP A 73 16.18 7.34 -3.59
N PHE A 74 15.13 7.41 -4.40
CA PHE A 74 13.76 7.31 -3.94
C PHE A 74 13.47 5.89 -3.40
N TRP A 75 13.83 4.86 -4.16
CA TRP A 75 13.62 3.47 -3.75
C TRP A 75 14.41 3.11 -2.48
N LYS A 76 15.62 3.64 -2.29
CA LYS A 76 16.35 3.47 -1.01
C LYS A 76 15.56 3.98 0.19
N GLN A 77 14.71 5.01 0.04
CA GLN A 77 13.86 5.52 1.11
C GLN A 77 12.67 4.59 1.41
N LEU A 78 12.17 3.85 0.41
CA LEU A 78 11.08 2.89 0.58
C LEU A 78 11.53 1.58 1.24
N LYS A 79 12.77 1.17 1.00
CA LYS A 79 13.30 -0.14 1.41
C LYS A 79 13.14 -0.46 2.92
N PRO A 80 13.42 0.46 3.86
CA PRO A 80 13.25 0.16 5.28
C PRO A 80 11.80 -0.20 5.64
N GLY A 81 10.82 0.44 5.00
CA GLY A 81 9.40 0.15 5.21
C GLY A 81 9.00 -1.20 4.62
N TYR A 82 9.51 -1.52 3.43
CA TYR A 82 9.33 -2.83 2.80
C TYR A 82 9.92 -3.94 3.68
N ASP A 83 11.17 -3.80 4.12
CA ASP A 83 11.86 -4.81 4.92
C ASP A 83 11.16 -5.03 6.27
N TYR A 84 10.69 -3.95 6.91
CA TYR A 84 9.90 -4.04 8.15
C TYR A 84 8.62 -4.85 7.95
N PHE A 85 7.86 -4.55 6.89
CA PHE A 85 6.63 -5.28 6.57
C PHE A 85 6.90 -6.76 6.27
N GLN A 86 7.93 -7.06 5.48
CA GLN A 86 8.28 -8.46 5.16
C GLN A 86 8.71 -9.25 6.40
N GLN A 87 9.33 -8.62 7.39
CA GLN A 87 9.75 -9.30 8.61
C GLN A 87 8.61 -9.48 9.62
N THR A 88 7.71 -8.51 9.72
CA THR A 88 6.74 -8.43 10.82
C THR A 88 5.30 -8.68 10.41
N HIS A 89 5.03 -8.62 9.10
CA HIS A 89 3.69 -8.57 8.50
C HIS A 89 2.80 -7.46 9.09
N LYS A 90 3.42 -6.40 9.61
CA LYS A 90 2.75 -5.21 10.13
C LYS A 90 3.17 -3.99 9.31
N PRO A 91 2.24 -3.10 8.95
CA PRO A 91 2.60 -1.88 8.25
C PRO A 91 3.48 -0.99 9.15
N PRO A 92 4.57 -0.40 8.63
CA PRO A 92 5.32 0.61 9.36
C PRO A 92 4.52 1.91 9.47
N VAL A 93 4.94 2.79 10.38
CA VAL A 93 4.47 4.19 10.35
C VAL A 93 5.35 4.95 9.37
N ILE A 94 4.69 5.69 8.49
CA ILE A 94 5.33 6.48 7.44
C ILE A 94 5.02 7.95 7.66
N SER A 95 6.06 8.77 7.74
CA SER A 95 5.95 10.22 7.71
C SER A 95 6.86 10.81 6.64
N VAL A 96 6.74 12.12 6.38
CA VAL A 96 7.58 12.83 5.42
C VAL A 96 8.18 14.06 6.09
N SER A 97 9.51 14.18 5.99
CA SER A 97 10.28 15.35 6.41
C SER A 97 11.20 15.76 5.27
N ASP A 98 11.29 17.05 4.98
CA ASP A 98 12.21 17.61 3.97
C ASP A 98 12.11 16.91 2.60
N GLY A 99 10.88 16.58 2.20
CA GLY A 99 10.62 15.88 0.93
C GLY A 99 11.09 14.42 0.90
N ARG A 100 11.38 13.80 2.06
CA ARG A 100 11.87 12.42 2.16
C ARG A 100 10.97 11.55 3.03
N TYR A 101 10.88 10.27 2.70
CA TYR A 101 10.19 9.28 3.53
C TYR A 101 10.98 9.00 4.82
N ILE A 102 10.29 9.04 5.95
CA ILE A 102 10.79 8.63 7.26
C ILE A 102 9.96 7.42 7.70
N VAL A 103 10.65 6.31 7.95
CA VAL A 103 10.04 5.05 8.38
C VAL A 103 10.25 4.89 9.88
N SER A 104 9.17 4.74 10.63
CA SER A 104 9.20 4.47 12.07
C SER A 104 8.38 3.23 12.42
N LYS A 105 8.66 2.65 13.59
CA LYS A 105 7.85 1.56 14.12
C LYS A 105 6.51 2.12 14.60
N PRO A 106 5.40 1.37 14.47
CA PRO A 106 4.16 1.73 15.14
C PRO A 106 4.42 1.96 16.63
N LEU A 107 3.93 3.10 17.15
CA LEU A 107 3.82 3.28 18.59
C LEU A 107 2.95 2.14 19.11
N SER A 108 3.39 1.47 20.17
CA SER A 108 2.67 0.36 20.79
C SER A 108 1.34 0.83 21.37
N HIS A 109 0.35 0.97 20.51
CA HIS A 109 -1.06 0.94 20.85
C HIS A 109 -1.58 -0.34 20.19
N GLU A 110 -2.22 -1.19 20.98
CA GLU A 110 -2.80 -2.43 20.50
C GLU A 110 -3.63 -2.13 19.25
N VAL A 111 -3.17 -2.67 18.11
CA VAL A 111 -4.02 -2.74 16.92
C VAL A 111 -5.12 -3.71 17.31
N ILE A 112 -6.31 -3.18 17.60
CA ILE A 112 -7.52 -4.00 17.71
C ILE A 112 -7.69 -4.64 16.33
N GLN A 113 -7.24 -5.88 16.20
CA GLN A 113 -7.48 -6.68 15.01
C GLN A 113 -8.98 -6.92 14.91
N PRO A 114 -9.67 -6.47 13.85
CA PRO A 114 -11.06 -6.83 13.67
C PRO A 114 -11.10 -8.34 13.39
N GLN A 115 -11.50 -9.14 14.37
CA GLN A 115 -11.60 -10.60 14.25
C GLN A 115 -12.80 -11.06 13.39
N LEU A 116 -13.25 -10.26 12.41
CA LEU A 116 -14.58 -10.45 11.79
C LEU A 116 -14.62 -10.46 10.26
N ALA A 117 -13.51 -10.17 9.56
CA ALA A 117 -13.50 -10.21 8.09
C ALA A 117 -13.79 -11.62 7.51
N SER A 118 -13.61 -12.69 8.29
CA SER A 118 -13.84 -14.07 7.81
C SER A 118 -15.33 -14.42 7.59
N ASN A 119 -16.28 -13.65 8.14
CA ASN A 119 -17.71 -13.97 8.11
C ASN A 119 -18.54 -12.94 7.33
N TYR A 120 -17.91 -11.97 6.66
CA TYR A 120 -18.61 -10.97 5.87
C TYR A 120 -18.82 -11.47 4.44
N THR A 121 -20.04 -11.94 4.16
CA THR A 121 -20.49 -12.21 2.79
C THR A 121 -21.03 -10.91 2.20
N VAL A 122 -20.36 -10.38 1.18
CA VAL A 122 -20.86 -9.21 0.43
C VAL A 122 -22.01 -9.68 -0.47
N PRO A 123 -23.17 -8.99 -0.51
CA PRO A 123 -24.22 -9.33 -1.47
C PRO A 123 -23.70 -9.16 -2.90
N GLU A 124 -24.00 -10.10 -3.78
CA GLU A 124 -23.66 -9.98 -5.21
C GLU A 124 -24.18 -8.66 -5.77
N ALA A 125 -23.28 -7.88 -6.36
CA ALA A 125 -23.65 -6.71 -7.14
C ALA A 125 -24.44 -7.18 -8.37
N LYS A 126 -25.65 -6.63 -8.56
CA LYS A 126 -26.51 -6.88 -9.72
C LYS A 126 -25.94 -6.29 -11.00
#